data_AF-A0A7S1XUN9-F1
#
_entry.id   AF-A0A7S1XUN9-F1
#
_cell.length_a   1.000
_cell.length_b   1.000
_cell.length_c   1.000
_cell.angle_alpha   90.00
_cell.angle_beta   90.00
_cell.angle_gamma   90.00
#
_symmetry.space_group_name_H-M   'P 1'
#
loop_
_entity.id
_entity.type
_entity.pdbx_description
1 polymer ?
#
loop_
_entity_poly.entity_id
_entity_poly.type
_entity_poly.pdbx_seq_one_letter_code
_entity_poly.pdbx_strand_id
1 'polypeptide(L)'
;ANFISATPMRGLQLLLAAAALTAALAFKAPATRRGAAQTAALWFVGAGIAQAGTPTVQNVEALGEKAHRLREAVRKNGPASKMRAEKELETVLKPLQAAMEVVAGSNKEAKTQALLMKGHMLELNQALKANDWKPYTSKTTGETYPGGKPERELEEVEETL
;
A
#
# COMPACT_ATOMS: atom_id res chain seq x y z
N ALA A 1 -49.27 35.77 10.50
CA ALA A 1 -50.39 34.86 10.21
C ALA A 1 -50.04 34.10 8.93
N ASN A 2 -50.01 32.78 8.80
CA ASN A 2 -50.34 31.59 9.60
C ASN A 2 -49.40 30.46 9.08
N PHE A 3 -48.55 29.83 9.89
CA PHE A 3 -48.68 28.46 10.43
C PHE A 3 -49.70 27.50 9.80
N ILE A 4 -49.22 26.40 9.18
CA ILE A 4 -49.54 24.93 9.33
C ILE A 4 -48.38 24.20 8.60
N SER A 5 -47.43 23.43 9.15
CA SER A 5 -47.34 22.27 10.07
C SER A 5 -47.53 20.86 9.44
N ALA A 6 -46.58 19.97 9.78
CA ALA A 6 -46.63 18.51 9.92
C ALA A 6 -46.37 17.55 8.73
N THR A 7 -45.07 17.21 8.52
CA THR A 7 -44.37 15.91 8.82
C THR A 7 -44.99 14.53 8.39
N PRO A 8 -44.35 13.36 8.66
CA PRO A 8 -43.51 12.62 7.69
C PRO A 8 -43.85 11.10 7.58
N MET A 9 -43.34 10.33 6.60
CA MET A 9 -43.21 8.86 6.71
C MET A 9 -42.04 8.37 5.82
N ARG A 10 -40.95 7.86 6.42
CA ARG A 10 -40.69 6.47 6.84
C ARG A 10 -40.43 5.51 5.66
N GLY A 11 -39.14 5.24 5.45
CA GLY A 11 -38.63 4.09 4.70
C GLY A 11 -37.38 3.56 5.40
N LEU A 12 -37.58 2.92 6.55
CA LEU A 12 -36.57 2.25 7.36
C LEU A 12 -36.85 0.75 7.26
N GLN A 13 -35.91 -0.05 6.74
CA GLN A 13 -35.75 -1.48 7.01
C GLN A 13 -34.45 -1.97 6.36
N LEU A 14 -33.41 -2.22 7.17
CA LEU A 14 -32.99 -3.55 7.66
C LEU A 14 -31.98 -4.20 6.67
N LEU A 15 -30.67 -4.07 6.90
CA LEU A 15 -29.83 -4.93 7.75
C LEU A 15 -29.83 -6.39 7.29
N LEU A 16 -28.70 -6.87 6.76
CA LEU A 16 -28.16 -8.18 7.11
C LEU A 16 -26.66 -8.24 6.75
N ALA A 17 -25.83 -8.17 7.78
CA ALA A 17 -24.50 -8.76 7.78
C ALA A 17 -24.65 -10.24 8.19
N ALA A 18 -23.97 -11.15 7.51
CA ALA A 18 -23.66 -12.46 8.06
C ALA A 18 -22.40 -13.02 7.37
N ALA A 19 -21.36 -13.18 8.18
CA ALA A 19 -20.19 -13.96 7.89
C ALA A 19 -20.55 -15.46 7.83
N ALA A 20 -19.85 -16.22 6.99
CA ALA A 20 -19.75 -17.67 7.15
C ALA A 20 -18.33 -18.12 6.79
N LEU A 21 -17.55 -18.27 7.85
CA LEU A 21 -16.38 -19.11 7.98
C LEU A 21 -16.79 -20.57 7.69
N THR A 22 -16.08 -21.30 6.84
CA THR A 22 -16.07 -22.77 6.95
C THR A 22 -14.69 -23.30 6.58
N ALA A 23 -14.05 -23.85 7.61
CA ALA A 23 -12.80 -24.58 7.52
C ALA A 23 -13.09 -26.08 7.35
N ALA A 24 -12.05 -26.76 6.85
CA ALA A 24 -11.62 -28.10 7.27
C ALA A 24 -12.13 -29.34 6.50
N LEU A 25 -11.12 -30.09 6.06
CA LEU A 25 -10.98 -31.56 6.10
C LEU A 25 -11.75 -32.40 5.07
N ALA A 26 -11.01 -32.89 4.07
CA ALA A 26 -11.19 -34.25 3.57
C ALA A 26 -9.82 -34.83 3.16
N PHE A 27 -9.10 -35.32 4.16
CA PHE A 27 -8.02 -36.28 3.97
C PHE A 27 -8.67 -37.63 3.59
N LYS A 28 -8.44 -38.11 2.37
CA LYS A 28 -8.73 -39.50 2.02
C LYS A 28 -7.64 -40.04 1.11
N ALA A 29 -6.58 -40.55 1.73
CA ALA A 29 -5.61 -41.41 1.07
C ALA A 29 -6.23 -42.80 0.85
N PRO A 30 -5.98 -43.43 -0.30
CA PRO A 30 -5.83 -44.88 -0.36
C PRO A 30 -4.37 -45.24 -0.67
N ALA A 31 -3.75 -45.94 0.29
CA ALA A 31 -2.47 -46.58 0.11
C ALA A 31 -2.64 -47.89 -0.69
N THR A 32 -2.01 -47.99 -1.86
CA THR A 32 -1.64 -49.31 -2.43
C THR A 32 -0.45 -49.23 -3.39
N ARG A 33 0.69 -49.72 -2.88
CA ARG A 33 1.70 -50.60 -3.52
C ARG A 33 2.47 -50.13 -4.77
N ARG A 34 3.72 -49.71 -4.49
CA ARG A 34 5.00 -50.05 -5.16
C ARG A 34 4.92 -50.52 -6.62
N GLY A 35 5.41 -49.67 -7.53
CA GLY A 35 5.82 -50.07 -8.88
C GLY A 35 6.42 -48.91 -9.67
N ALA A 36 7.75 -48.86 -9.71
CA ALA A 36 8.62 -48.35 -10.79
C ALA A 36 8.52 -46.91 -11.34
N ALA A 37 9.72 -46.41 -11.67
CA ALA A 37 10.06 -45.36 -12.65
C ALA A 37 9.98 -43.89 -12.22
N GLN A 38 11.14 -43.39 -11.80
CA GLN A 38 11.81 -42.18 -12.28
C GLN A 38 10.93 -41.07 -12.89
N THR A 39 10.89 -39.92 -12.21
CA THR A 39 11.38 -38.65 -12.77
C THR A 39 11.37 -37.61 -11.65
N ALA A 40 12.53 -37.00 -11.43
CA ALA A 40 12.67 -35.85 -10.57
C ALA A 40 11.91 -34.67 -11.20
N ALA A 41 10.62 -34.53 -10.87
CA ALA A 41 9.93 -33.26 -11.01
C ALA A 41 10.31 -32.41 -9.80
N LEU A 42 11.44 -31.69 -9.94
CA LEU A 42 11.66 -30.45 -9.23
C LEU A 42 10.42 -29.60 -9.44
N TRP A 43 9.56 -29.53 -8.42
CA TRP A 43 8.55 -28.49 -8.30
C TRP A 43 9.29 -27.18 -7.99
N PHE A 44 10.02 -26.67 -8.99
CA PHE A 44 10.12 -25.24 -9.16
C PHE A 44 8.69 -24.78 -9.41
N VAL A 45 8.03 -24.34 -8.34
CA VAL A 45 6.96 -23.36 -8.46
C VAL A 45 7.63 -22.12 -9.01
N GLY A 46 7.83 -22.12 -10.32
CA GLY A 46 7.96 -20.92 -11.12
C GLY A 46 6.64 -20.20 -11.00
N ALA A 47 6.46 -19.49 -9.89
CA ALA A 47 5.60 -18.32 -9.85
C ALA A 47 6.05 -17.49 -11.05
N GLY A 48 5.16 -17.42 -12.04
CA GLY A 48 5.47 -16.83 -13.33
C GLY A 48 6.18 -15.52 -13.11
N ILE A 49 7.41 -15.44 -13.62
CA ILE A 49 7.99 -14.15 -13.96
C ILE A 49 7.15 -13.72 -15.16
N ALA A 50 5.95 -13.19 -14.87
CA ALA A 50 5.25 -12.35 -15.80
C ALA A 50 6.30 -11.33 -16.24
N GLN A 51 6.61 -11.36 -17.53
CA GLN A 51 7.49 -10.41 -18.15
C GLN A 51 6.84 -9.05 -17.91
N ALA A 52 7.22 -8.38 -16.83
CA ALA A 52 6.71 -7.08 -16.49
C ALA A 52 7.14 -6.18 -17.64
N GLY A 53 6.17 -5.76 -18.45
CA GLY A 53 6.43 -4.80 -19.52
C GLY A 53 7.16 -3.58 -18.94
N THR A 54 7.90 -2.87 -19.78
CA THR A 54 8.58 -1.65 -19.39
C THR A 54 7.61 -0.74 -18.62
N PRO A 55 7.92 -0.34 -17.37
CA PRO A 55 7.09 0.56 -16.60
C PRO A 55 6.65 1.77 -17.42
N THR A 56 5.37 2.06 -17.38
CA THR A 56 4.73 3.17 -18.08
C THR A 56 4.39 4.29 -17.12
N VAL A 57 4.05 5.48 -17.66
CA VAL A 57 3.53 6.60 -16.86
C VAL A 57 2.27 6.17 -16.08
N GLN A 58 1.40 5.35 -16.67
CA GLN A 58 0.21 4.84 -15.99
C GLN A 58 0.56 3.94 -14.79
N ASN A 59 1.70 3.24 -14.83
CA ASN A 59 2.18 2.48 -13.67
C ASN A 59 2.63 3.41 -12.53
N VAL A 60 3.29 4.52 -12.87
CA VAL A 60 3.71 5.55 -11.90
C VAL A 60 2.48 6.18 -11.25
N GLU A 61 1.49 6.61 -12.03
CA GLU A 61 0.23 7.19 -11.52
C GLU A 61 -0.51 6.21 -10.60
N ALA A 62 -0.71 4.96 -11.03
CA ALA A 62 -1.43 3.96 -10.24
C ALA A 62 -0.74 3.61 -8.91
N LEU A 63 0.60 3.64 -8.88
CA LEU A 63 1.37 3.44 -7.66
C LEU A 63 1.41 4.72 -6.81
N GLY A 64 1.42 5.90 -7.42
CA GLY A 64 1.32 7.19 -6.77
C GLY A 64 0.01 7.34 -5.99
N GLU A 65 -1.12 6.94 -6.57
CA GLU A 65 -2.39 6.91 -5.84
C GLU A 65 -2.36 5.96 -4.62
N LYS A 66 -1.62 4.85 -4.70
CA LYS A 66 -1.45 3.95 -3.55
C LYS A 66 -0.61 4.61 -2.46
N ALA A 67 0.45 5.33 -2.83
CA ALA A 67 1.24 6.14 -1.89
C ALA A 67 0.35 7.18 -1.20
N HIS A 68 -0.52 7.86 -1.95
CA HIS A 68 -1.50 8.80 -1.39
C HIS A 68 -2.42 8.16 -0.35
N ARG A 69 -3.04 7.02 -0.70
CA ARG A 69 -3.88 6.25 0.24
C ARG A 69 -3.11 5.70 1.44
N LEU A 70 -1.80 5.52 1.33
CA LEU A 70 -0.95 5.14 2.46
C LEU A 70 -0.76 6.31 3.42
N ARG A 71 -0.44 7.51 2.92
CA ARG A 71 -0.33 8.72 3.74
C ARG A 71 -1.61 9.03 4.48
N GLU A 72 -2.76 8.98 3.82
CA GLU A 72 -4.06 9.18 4.47
C GLU A 72 -4.28 8.18 5.61
N ALA A 73 -3.89 6.91 5.40
CA ALA A 73 -4.01 5.89 6.42
C ALA A 73 -3.04 6.12 7.59
N VAL A 74 -1.84 6.61 7.32
CA VAL A 74 -0.85 6.98 8.34
C VAL A 74 -1.32 8.19 9.14
N ARG A 75 -1.80 9.24 8.46
CA ARG A 75 -2.42 10.43 9.08
C ARG A 75 -3.55 10.05 10.03
N LYS A 76 -4.44 9.16 9.58
CA LYS A 76 -5.64 8.78 10.33
C LYS A 76 -5.36 7.82 11.48
N ASN A 77 -4.47 6.84 11.28
CA ASN A 77 -4.30 5.71 12.20
C ASN A 77 -2.97 5.74 12.97
N GLY A 78 -2.02 6.59 12.58
CA GLY A 78 -0.72 6.74 13.24
C GLY A 78 -0.02 5.40 13.46
N PRO A 79 0.41 5.07 14.70
CA PRO A 79 1.12 3.82 15.01
C PRO A 79 0.42 2.54 14.52
N ALA A 80 -0.92 2.52 14.47
CA ALA A 80 -1.67 1.35 14.03
C ALA A 80 -1.46 1.01 12.54
N SER A 81 -0.97 1.97 11.75
CA SER A 81 -0.62 1.76 10.34
C SER A 81 0.81 1.23 10.12
N LYS A 82 1.63 1.06 11.17
CA LYS A 82 3.05 0.70 11.04
C LYS A 82 3.29 -0.51 10.13
N MET A 83 2.63 -1.63 10.40
CA MET A 83 2.79 -2.86 9.60
C MET A 83 2.39 -2.65 8.13
N ARG A 84 1.36 -1.82 7.89
CA ARG A 84 0.93 -1.48 6.54
C ARG A 84 1.98 -0.61 5.84
N ALA A 85 2.52 0.40 6.52
CA ALA A 85 3.56 1.28 5.98
C ALA A 85 4.85 0.52 5.67
N GLU A 86 5.29 -0.39 6.53
CA GLU A 86 6.44 -1.26 6.28
C GLU A 86 6.22 -2.16 5.06
N LYS A 87 5.02 -2.73 4.92
CA LYS A 87 4.66 -3.55 3.76
C LYS A 87 4.59 -2.74 2.47
N GLU A 88 3.97 -1.57 2.49
CA GLU A 88 3.77 -0.74 1.30
C GLU A 88 5.05 0.02 0.90
N LEU A 89 5.99 0.24 1.82
CA LEU A 89 7.35 0.66 1.46
C LEU A 89 7.98 -0.32 0.45
N GLU A 90 7.86 -1.62 0.70
CA GLU A 90 8.42 -2.67 -0.16
C GLU A 90 7.58 -2.92 -1.42
N THR A 91 6.26 -2.90 -1.28
CA THR A 91 5.34 -3.37 -2.33
C THR A 91 4.72 -2.26 -3.19
N VAL A 92 4.87 -0.99 -2.77
CA VAL A 92 4.34 0.18 -3.49
C VAL A 92 5.45 1.19 -3.75
N LEU A 93 6.11 1.71 -2.71
CA LEU A 93 7.01 2.85 -2.85
C LEU A 93 8.30 2.50 -3.60
N LYS A 94 8.93 1.36 -3.29
CA LYS A 94 10.10 0.89 -4.05
C LYS A 94 9.78 0.61 -5.53
N PRO A 95 8.70 -0.11 -5.88
CA PRO A 95 8.27 -0.25 -7.26
C PRO A 95 7.97 1.09 -7.96
N LEU A 96 7.38 2.05 -7.24
CA LEU A 96 7.08 3.38 -7.76
C LEU A 96 8.36 4.13 -8.13
N GLN A 97 9.34 4.14 -7.23
CA GLN A 97 10.64 4.76 -7.48
C GLN A 97 11.37 4.11 -8.67
N ALA A 98 11.35 2.78 -8.76
CA ALA A 98 11.92 2.08 -9.91
C ALA A 98 11.17 2.41 -11.22
N ALA A 99 9.84 2.53 -11.18
CA ALA A 99 9.05 2.94 -12.34
C ALA A 99 9.39 4.37 -12.77
N MET A 100 9.55 5.30 -11.83
CA MET A 100 9.99 6.67 -12.13
C MET A 100 11.37 6.70 -12.77
N GLU A 101 12.34 5.91 -12.29
CA GLU A 101 13.68 5.84 -12.90
C GLU A 101 13.64 5.35 -14.34
N VAL A 102 12.81 4.34 -14.63
CA VAL A 102 12.65 3.80 -15.99
C VAL A 102 11.97 4.83 -16.89
N VAL A 103 10.85 5.41 -16.44
CA VAL A 103 10.09 6.41 -17.22
C VAL A 103 10.90 7.67 -17.47
N ALA A 104 11.76 8.08 -16.53
CA ALA A 104 12.63 9.24 -16.67
C ALA A 104 13.59 9.12 -17.86
N GLY A 105 14.01 7.90 -18.24
CA GLY A 105 14.88 7.68 -19.40
C GLY A 105 16.18 8.49 -19.33
N SER A 106 16.36 9.47 -20.23
CA SER A 106 17.51 10.39 -20.23
C SER A 106 17.22 11.77 -19.63
N ASN A 107 15.97 12.03 -19.21
CA ASN A 107 15.56 13.29 -18.59
C ASN A 107 16.23 13.42 -17.21
N LYS A 108 17.04 14.48 -17.02
CA LYS A 108 17.83 14.68 -15.80
C LYS A 108 16.95 15.08 -14.64
N GLU A 109 15.98 15.95 -14.88
CA GLU A 109 15.05 16.46 -13.87
C GLU A 109 14.20 15.31 -13.30
N ALA A 110 13.64 14.46 -14.16
CA ALA A 110 12.86 13.29 -13.74
C ALA A 110 13.69 12.26 -12.97
N LYS A 111 14.97 12.08 -13.34
CA LYS A 111 15.92 11.26 -12.55
C LYS A 111 16.19 11.86 -11.17
N THR A 112 16.34 13.18 -11.09
CA THR A 112 16.49 13.86 -9.80
C THR A 112 15.26 13.63 -8.92
N GLN A 113 14.05 13.69 -9.47
CA GLN A 113 12.84 13.36 -8.70
C GLN A 113 12.87 11.92 -8.18
N ALA A 114 13.21 10.94 -9.03
CA ALA A 114 13.34 9.55 -8.58
C ALA A 114 14.39 9.35 -7.47
N LEU A 115 15.46 10.16 -7.45
CA LEU A 115 16.47 10.17 -6.39
C LEU A 115 15.99 10.85 -5.10
N LEU A 116 15.26 11.96 -5.21
CA LEU A 116 14.64 12.63 -4.06
C LEU A 116 13.65 11.68 -3.37
N MET A 117 12.80 11.02 -4.15
CA MET A 117 11.87 10.00 -3.65
C MET A 117 12.59 8.91 -2.87
N LYS A 118 13.75 8.45 -3.36
CA LYS A 118 14.58 7.48 -2.65
C LYS A 118 15.08 8.01 -1.31
N GLY A 119 15.47 9.29 -1.24
CA GLY A 119 15.81 9.96 0.01
C GLY A 119 14.67 9.92 1.03
N HIS A 120 13.47 10.34 0.62
CA HIS A 120 12.28 10.35 1.48
C HIS A 120 11.90 8.93 1.95
N MET A 121 12.04 7.91 1.09
CA MET A 121 11.82 6.51 1.51
C MET A 121 12.82 6.01 2.56
N LEU A 122 14.08 6.49 2.53
CA LEU A 122 15.08 6.16 3.55
C LEU A 122 14.71 6.78 4.89
N GLU A 123 14.34 8.06 4.89
CA GLU A 123 13.87 8.77 6.08
C GLU A 123 12.57 8.15 6.64
N LEU A 124 11.64 7.74 5.77
CA LEU A 124 10.43 7.01 6.15
C LEU A 124 10.79 5.70 6.86
N ASN A 125 11.66 4.88 6.27
CA ASN A 125 12.09 3.62 6.87
C ASN A 125 12.76 3.84 8.24
N GLN A 126 13.57 4.89 8.36
CA GLN A 126 14.18 5.28 9.63
C GLN A 126 13.13 5.67 10.67
N ALA A 127 12.15 6.50 10.30
CA ALA A 127 11.06 6.93 11.17
C ALA A 127 10.18 5.75 11.63
N LEU A 128 9.88 4.80 10.73
CA LEU A 128 9.13 3.58 11.06
C LEU A 128 9.88 2.69 12.06
N LYS A 129 11.20 2.53 11.88
CA LYS A 129 12.07 1.79 12.80
C LYS A 129 12.21 2.48 14.16
N ALA A 130 12.32 3.80 14.17
CA ALA A 130 12.40 4.62 15.38
C ALA A 130 11.07 4.71 16.14
N ASN A 131 9.94 4.35 15.52
CA ASN A 131 8.59 4.58 16.03
C ASN A 131 8.27 6.06 16.27
N ASP A 132 8.69 6.94 15.35
CA ASP A 132 8.53 8.39 15.43
C ASP A 132 7.10 8.88 15.09
N TRP A 133 6.12 8.34 15.80
CA TRP A 133 4.68 8.60 15.59
C TRP A 133 4.13 9.80 16.37
N LYS A 134 4.96 10.48 17.15
CA LYS A 134 4.53 11.72 17.84
C LYS A 134 4.25 12.78 16.79
N PRO A 135 3.21 13.63 16.97
CA PRO A 135 2.91 14.70 16.03
C PRO A 135 4.17 15.49 15.70
N TYR A 136 4.46 15.60 14.40
CA TYR A 136 5.63 16.28 13.89
C TYR A 136 5.20 17.65 13.38
N THR A 137 5.92 18.72 13.71
CA THR A 137 5.67 20.03 13.10
C THR A 137 6.88 20.39 12.25
N SER A 138 6.65 20.60 10.96
CA SER A 138 7.69 21.01 10.02
C SER A 138 8.24 22.36 10.45
N LYS A 139 9.57 22.45 10.61
CA LYS A 139 10.23 23.71 10.96
C LYS A 139 10.20 24.72 9.81
N THR A 140 10.05 24.24 8.59
CA THR A 140 10.08 25.06 7.38
C THR A 140 8.70 25.59 7.02
N THR A 141 7.68 24.73 7.05
CA THR A 141 6.31 25.09 6.64
C THR A 141 5.40 25.45 7.82
N GLY A 142 5.74 25.02 9.04
CA GLY A 142 4.90 25.17 10.22
C GLY A 142 3.72 24.20 10.28
N GLU A 143 3.57 23.33 9.29
CA GLU A 143 2.48 22.34 9.24
C GLU A 143 2.70 21.22 10.26
N THR A 144 1.61 20.78 10.89
CA THR A 144 1.61 19.69 11.86
C THR A 144 1.04 18.41 11.26
N TYR A 145 1.80 17.33 11.39
CA TYR A 145 1.53 15.98 10.90
C TYR A 145 1.10 15.11 12.07
N PRO A 146 -0.21 14.83 12.24
CA PRO A 146 -0.70 14.03 13.37
C PRO A 146 -0.20 12.59 13.36
N GLY A 147 0.10 12.02 12.18
CA GLY A 147 0.74 10.70 12.01
C GLY A 147 2.25 10.71 12.26
N GLY A 148 2.82 11.84 12.66
CA GLY A 148 4.23 12.01 13.01
C GLY A 148 5.16 12.09 11.81
N LYS A 149 6.44 11.78 12.03
CA LYS A 149 7.46 11.85 10.97
C LYS A 149 7.15 10.93 9.78
N PRO A 150 6.61 9.69 9.96
CA PRO A 150 6.20 8.86 8.83
C PRO A 150 5.18 9.52 7.90
N GLU A 151 4.24 10.31 8.43
CA GLU A 151 3.29 11.03 7.57
C GLU A 151 3.97 12.12 6.75
N ARG A 152 4.90 12.88 7.36
CA ARG A 152 5.67 13.92 6.67
C ARG A 152 6.47 13.32 5.52
N GLU A 153 7.20 12.23 5.76
CA GLU A 153 8.00 11.62 4.69
C GLU A 153 7.13 11.05 3.56
N LEU A 154 5.90 10.62 3.86
CA LEU A 154 4.95 10.19 2.83
C LEU A 154 4.36 11.36 2.03
N GLU A 155 4.19 12.54 2.65
CA GLU A 155 3.87 13.76 1.91
C GLU A 155 4.98 14.13 0.92
N GLU A 156 6.23 14.11 1.36
CA GLU A 156 7.37 14.43 0.50
C GLU A 156 7.49 13.44 -0.67
N VAL A 157 7.18 12.16 -0.43
CA VAL A 157 7.04 11.17 -1.50
C VAL A 157 5.97 11.57 -2.51
N GLU A 158 4.81 12.05 -2.07
CA GLU A 158 3.74 12.50 -2.97
C GLU A 158 4.09 13.77 -3.74
N GLU A 159 4.75 14.74 -3.11
CA GLU A 159 5.18 16.00 -3.74
C GLU A 159 6.28 15.79 -4.79
N THR A 160 6.96 14.65 -4.73
CA THR A 160 8.01 14.26 -5.70
C THR A 160 7.45 13.66 -7.00
N LEU A 161 6.19 13.20 -7.00
CA LEU A 161 5.54 12.53 -8.14
C LEU A 161 5.08 13.53 -9.21
#